data_AF-A0A6G8U1F3-F1
#
_entry.id   AF-A0A6G8U1F3-F1
#
_cell.length_a   1.000
_cell.length_b   1.000
_cell.length_c   1.000
_cell.angle_alpha   90.00
_cell.angle_beta   90.00
_cell.angle_gamma   90.00
#
_symmetry.space_group_name_H-M   'P 1'
#
loop_
_entity.id
_entity.type
_entity.pdbx_description
1 polymer ?
#
loop_
_entity_poly.entity_id
_entity_poly.type
_entity_poly.pdbx_seq_one_letter_code
_entity_poly.pdbx_strand_id
1 'polypeptide(L)'
;MLVSWWSLEDLFPAMLCITAAAFVLAAMGRVVTSRPGLLLVLFFFFFAFAWRLFSVLYIGVFGPVYSEQLERDIGPGLAVLPLAASQGLVIAALLFSFRPQRLLSFSDKSVIRVSALLKAGNWNLPDLAFRVVGLFVLALWLELLVRGHVPLFAGLERFDYTRLHGGPLHQRLLEWGPMLAFQLGIFLALPVLHGQPLDKRFGALFVALLLYLFLVGHRFSSFYLYVSFFVIPSGVVLLARQSISPISLPKLLRNIWLPALGFVLLIALALIYSYVVVRGRDLGVLETKLVQRILVQQGELWWMTYERVFLRNDWDSARAIFKLFVAPFDPSRNTTLPFLMETGLPLERAHFILQQGAAYTGGWPEVAFELGGPVEGFCLVAISAMLFSEFLFLLTRCIVEERYITCFFLTPIFYPFSIFLVSGMVNSFIQLTFMIKLAAAVFAYVLEDRWRWSLITGAASVRGEPVERDQR
;
A
#
# COMPACT_ATOMS: atom_id res chain seq x y z
N MET A 1 43.76 23.53 -4.72
CA MET A 1 42.75 23.63 -5.81
C MET A 1 41.39 23.73 -5.17
N LEU A 2 40.79 24.93 -5.18
CA LEU A 2 39.42 25.16 -4.72
C LEU A 2 38.49 24.62 -5.81
N VAL A 3 37.88 23.46 -5.56
CA VAL A 3 36.86 22.90 -6.43
C VAL A 3 35.63 23.82 -6.32
N SER A 4 35.29 24.54 -7.39
CA SER A 4 34.06 25.34 -7.47
C SER A 4 32.90 24.38 -7.64
N TRP A 5 32.39 23.84 -6.52
CA TRP A 5 31.50 22.68 -6.53
C TRP A 5 30.14 22.89 -7.20
N TRP A 6 29.73 24.10 -7.58
CA TRP A 6 28.44 24.31 -8.22
C TRP A 6 28.50 25.51 -9.17
N SER A 7 28.45 25.25 -10.48
CA SER A 7 28.12 26.30 -11.43
C SER A 7 26.66 26.74 -11.20
N LEU A 8 26.29 27.96 -11.58
CA LEU A 8 24.89 28.42 -11.46
C LEU A 8 23.93 27.53 -12.29
N GLU A 9 24.46 26.92 -13.36
CA GLU A 9 23.76 25.97 -14.23
C GLU A 9 23.44 24.65 -13.53
N ASP A 10 24.28 24.19 -12.59
CA ASP A 10 24.03 22.97 -11.79
C ASP A 10 23.20 23.26 -10.53
N LEU A 11 23.41 24.44 -9.94
CA LEU A 11 22.80 24.82 -8.67
C LEU A 11 21.30 25.11 -8.82
N PHE A 12 20.89 25.74 -9.93
CA PHE A 12 19.48 26.07 -10.17
C PHE A 12 18.57 24.84 -10.32
N PRO A 13 18.88 23.83 -11.16
CA PRO A 13 18.13 22.58 -11.23
C PRO A 13 18.05 21.84 -9.89
N ALA A 14 19.17 21.77 -9.15
CA ALA A 14 19.21 21.13 -7.85
C ALA A 14 18.29 21.86 -6.85
N MET A 15 18.32 23.19 -6.80
CA MET A 15 17.41 23.99 -5.97
C MET A 15 15.94 23.74 -6.33
N LEU A 16 15.59 23.70 -7.62
CA LEU A 16 14.22 23.40 -8.06
C LEU A 16 13.77 22.01 -7.59
N CYS A 17 14.61 20.99 -7.77
CA CYS A 17 14.36 19.63 -7.30
C CYS A 17 14.14 19.59 -5.78
N ILE A 18 15.00 20.26 -5.00
CA ILE A 18 14.89 20.34 -3.55
C ILE A 18 13.60 21.05 -3.15
N THR A 19 13.26 22.19 -3.76
CA THR A 19 12.04 22.93 -3.46
C THR A 19 10.78 22.12 -3.78
N ALA A 20 10.74 21.45 -4.93
CA ALA A 20 9.61 20.61 -5.31
C ALA A 20 9.42 19.42 -4.36
N ALA A 21 10.52 18.73 -4.01
CA ALA A 21 10.47 17.62 -3.06
C ALA A 21 10.05 18.10 -1.66
N ALA A 22 10.64 19.21 -1.18
CA ALA A 22 10.29 19.81 0.10
C ALA A 22 8.82 20.23 0.16
N PHE A 23 8.27 20.78 -0.93
CA PHE A 23 6.85 21.13 -1.02
C PHE A 23 5.94 19.91 -0.84
N VAL A 24 6.21 18.81 -1.56
CA VAL A 24 5.43 17.57 -1.45
C VAL A 24 5.54 16.98 -0.04
N LEU A 25 6.75 16.89 0.52
CA LEU A 25 6.97 16.39 1.87
C LEU A 25 6.28 17.28 2.93
N ALA A 26 6.29 18.60 2.75
CA ALA A 26 5.57 19.53 3.62
C ALA A 26 4.05 19.35 3.51
N ALA A 27 3.51 19.12 2.30
CA ALA A 27 2.10 18.82 2.10
C ALA A 27 1.70 17.50 2.80
N MET A 28 2.51 16.45 2.66
CA MET A 28 2.32 15.19 3.39
C MET A 28 2.40 15.42 4.90
N GLY A 29 3.42 16.14 5.39
CA GLY A 29 3.59 16.50 6.79
C GLY A 29 2.42 17.31 7.37
N ARG A 30 1.83 18.21 6.56
CA ARG A 30 0.60 18.92 6.92
C ARG A 30 -0.59 17.97 7.06
N VAL A 31 -0.73 16.99 6.16
CA VAL A 31 -1.77 15.96 6.28
C VAL A 31 -1.56 15.14 7.56
N VAL A 32 -0.32 14.72 7.84
CA VAL A 32 0.07 13.96 9.04
C VAL A 32 -0.31 14.69 10.33
N THR A 33 0.03 15.97 10.41
CA THR A 33 -0.16 16.79 11.62
C THR A 33 -1.62 17.21 11.82
N SER A 34 -2.32 17.56 10.74
CA SER A 34 -3.72 18.00 10.81
C SER A 34 -4.70 16.84 11.00
N ARG A 35 -4.41 15.65 10.46
CA ARG A 35 -5.32 14.49 10.44
C ARG A 35 -4.57 13.18 10.67
N PRO A 36 -4.17 12.87 11.91
CA PRO A 36 -3.40 11.66 12.18
C PRO A 36 -4.11 10.34 11.83
N GLY A 37 -5.45 10.31 11.74
CA GLY A 37 -6.16 9.14 11.23
C GLY A 37 -5.89 8.91 9.74
N LEU A 38 -5.81 9.97 8.94
CA LEU A 38 -5.53 9.90 7.50
C LEU A 38 -4.10 9.41 7.24
N LEU A 39 -3.15 9.75 8.12
CA LEU A 39 -1.80 9.18 8.08
C LEU A 39 -1.83 7.66 8.15
N LEU A 40 -2.57 7.07 9.08
CA LEU A 40 -2.60 5.61 9.23
C LEU A 40 -3.28 4.94 8.04
N VAL A 41 -4.35 5.52 7.52
CA VAL A 41 -5.02 5.04 6.30
C VAL A 41 -4.07 5.11 5.09
N LEU A 42 -3.27 6.16 5.00
CA LEU A 42 -2.35 6.41 3.88
C LEU A 42 -0.92 5.93 4.12
N PHE A 43 -0.64 5.24 5.23
CA PHE A 43 0.73 4.93 5.66
C PHE A 43 1.51 4.20 4.56
N PHE A 44 0.86 3.24 3.88
CA PHE A 44 1.42 2.56 2.72
C PHE A 44 1.89 3.58 1.67
N PHE A 45 0.98 4.40 1.16
CA PHE A 45 1.26 5.32 0.06
C PHE A 45 2.26 6.40 0.43
N PHE A 46 2.11 6.99 1.63
CA PHE A 46 3.00 8.05 2.07
C PHE A 46 4.42 7.56 2.27
N PHE A 47 4.61 6.37 2.83
CA PHE A 47 5.93 5.78 2.94
C PHE A 47 6.55 5.53 1.56
N ALA A 48 5.80 4.91 0.63
CA ALA A 48 6.28 4.63 -0.72
C ALA A 48 6.62 5.92 -1.50
N PHE A 49 5.77 6.94 -1.42
CA PHE A 49 5.97 8.22 -2.10
C PHE A 49 7.17 8.97 -1.56
N ALA A 50 7.29 9.07 -0.23
CA ALA A 50 8.43 9.72 0.40
C ALA A 50 9.73 9.01 0.03
N TRP A 51 9.77 7.67 0.14
CA TRP A 51 10.98 6.91 -0.17
C TRP A 51 11.41 7.08 -1.64
N ARG A 52 10.47 6.99 -2.57
CA ARG A 52 10.77 7.20 -4.00
C ARG A 52 11.18 8.63 -4.31
N LEU A 53 10.52 9.61 -3.70
CA LEU A 53 10.87 11.02 -3.86
C LEU A 53 12.29 11.30 -3.34
N PHE A 54 12.66 10.75 -2.18
CA PHE A 54 14.03 10.84 -1.66
C PHE A 54 15.06 10.17 -2.59
N SER A 55 14.73 9.00 -3.13
CA SER A 55 15.61 8.30 -4.07
C SER A 55 15.86 9.09 -5.36
N VAL A 56 14.79 9.63 -5.96
CA VAL A 56 14.90 10.45 -7.18
C VAL A 56 15.56 11.79 -6.89
N LEU A 57 15.31 12.40 -5.72
CA LEU A 57 16.01 13.61 -5.29
C LEU A 57 17.51 13.35 -5.11
N TYR A 58 17.88 12.21 -4.49
CA TYR A 58 19.27 11.82 -4.33
C TYR A 58 19.98 11.68 -5.69
N ILE A 59 19.38 10.95 -6.64
CA ILE A 59 19.92 10.81 -8.01
C ILE A 59 19.99 12.17 -8.72
N GLY A 60 18.96 13.02 -8.57
CA GLY A 60 18.90 14.32 -9.22
C GLY A 60 19.92 15.34 -8.70
N VAL A 61 20.23 15.33 -7.40
CA VAL A 61 21.13 16.29 -6.74
C VAL A 61 22.58 15.79 -6.70
N PHE A 62 22.80 14.49 -6.48
CA PHE A 62 24.14 13.90 -6.34
C PHE A 62 24.56 13.07 -7.55
N GLY A 63 23.76 13.05 -8.62
CA GLY A 63 24.11 12.43 -9.88
C GLY A 63 25.36 13.05 -10.53
N PRO A 64 26.10 12.31 -11.38
CA PRO A 64 25.80 10.96 -11.84
C PRO A 64 26.05 9.89 -10.77
N VAL A 65 25.06 9.00 -10.57
CA VAL A 65 25.14 7.84 -9.67
C VAL A 65 25.05 6.58 -10.51
N TYR A 66 25.97 5.65 -10.32
CA TYR A 66 25.92 4.34 -10.99
C TYR A 66 24.74 3.51 -10.47
N SER A 67 23.85 3.07 -11.37
CA SER A 67 22.80 2.07 -11.06
C SER A 67 23.31 0.68 -11.40
N GLU A 68 23.37 -0.21 -10.41
CA GLU A 68 23.76 -1.60 -10.63
C GLU A 68 22.77 -2.37 -11.52
N GLN A 69 21.49 -2.00 -11.50
CA GLN A 69 20.46 -2.71 -12.27
C GLN A 69 20.49 -2.27 -13.74
N LEU A 70 20.65 -0.97 -13.99
CA LEU A 70 20.77 -0.38 -15.32
C LEU A 70 22.17 -0.49 -15.92
N GLU A 71 23.19 -0.82 -15.12
CA GLU A 71 24.61 -0.92 -15.51
C GLU A 71 25.15 0.35 -16.18
N ARG A 72 24.65 1.51 -15.73
CA ARG A 72 25.05 2.82 -16.22
C ARG A 72 24.85 3.90 -15.15
N ASP A 73 25.48 5.04 -15.38
CA ASP A 73 25.23 6.23 -14.60
C ASP A 73 23.88 6.87 -14.93
N ILE A 74 23.21 7.33 -13.87
CA ILE A 74 21.93 8.06 -13.93
C ILE A 74 22.03 9.37 -13.16
N GLY A 75 21.31 10.38 -13.64
CA GLY A 75 21.36 11.74 -13.11
C GLY A 75 22.63 12.51 -13.52
N PRO A 76 22.76 13.79 -13.13
CA PRO A 76 21.76 14.61 -12.45
C PRO A 76 20.64 15.06 -13.40
N GLY A 77 19.61 15.76 -12.89
CA GLY A 77 18.55 16.33 -13.74
C GLY A 77 17.27 16.71 -13.01
N LEU A 78 16.20 16.96 -13.79
CA LEU A 78 14.93 17.51 -13.30
C LEU A 78 13.80 16.49 -13.09
N ALA A 79 14.05 15.17 -13.09
CA ALA A 79 12.93 14.21 -12.99
C ALA A 79 12.18 14.26 -11.65
N VAL A 80 12.71 14.91 -10.62
CA VAL A 80 11.97 15.18 -9.38
C VAL A 80 10.70 15.99 -9.67
N LEU A 81 10.74 16.93 -10.62
CA LEU A 81 9.63 17.83 -10.91
C LEU A 81 8.37 17.08 -11.39
N PRO A 82 8.39 16.29 -12.47
CA PRO A 82 7.22 15.54 -12.92
C PRO A 82 6.74 14.49 -11.89
N LEU A 83 7.65 13.90 -11.12
CA LEU A 83 7.26 12.97 -10.05
C LEU A 83 6.54 13.69 -8.91
N ALA A 84 7.11 14.82 -8.44
CA ALA A 84 6.53 15.64 -7.39
C ALA A 84 5.16 16.19 -7.81
N ALA A 85 5.00 16.60 -9.07
CA ALA A 85 3.70 17.00 -9.62
C ALA A 85 2.69 15.84 -9.59
N SER A 86 3.10 14.64 -10.00
CA SER A 86 2.25 13.44 -9.98
C SER A 86 1.81 13.06 -8.57
N GLN A 87 2.73 13.09 -7.60
CA GLN A 87 2.42 12.87 -6.18
C GLN A 87 1.53 13.98 -5.62
N GLY A 88 1.75 15.23 -6.04
CA GLY A 88 0.92 16.38 -5.70
C GLY A 88 -0.53 16.21 -6.14
N LEU A 89 -0.77 15.66 -7.34
CA LEU A 89 -2.12 15.33 -7.82
C LEU A 89 -2.82 14.30 -6.93
N VAL A 90 -2.10 13.27 -6.48
CA VAL A 90 -2.64 12.28 -5.54
C VAL A 90 -2.99 12.93 -4.19
N ILE A 91 -2.09 13.75 -3.64
CA ILE A 91 -2.35 14.47 -2.38
C ILE A 91 -3.56 15.40 -2.54
N ALA A 92 -3.67 16.12 -3.67
CA ALA A 92 -4.80 16.99 -3.95
C ALA A 92 -6.13 16.22 -4.03
N ALA A 93 -6.17 15.10 -4.75
CA ALA A 93 -7.34 14.23 -4.81
C ALA A 93 -7.74 13.69 -3.44
N LEU A 94 -6.77 13.28 -2.62
CA LEU A 94 -7.01 12.83 -1.25
C LEU A 94 -7.57 13.94 -0.35
N LEU A 95 -7.01 15.15 -0.42
CA LEU A 95 -7.51 16.31 0.32
C LEU A 95 -8.94 16.67 -0.09
N PHE A 96 -9.25 16.52 -1.38
CA PHE A 96 -10.60 16.72 -1.91
C PHE A 96 -11.59 15.67 -1.39
N SER A 97 -11.28 14.38 -1.53
CA SER A 97 -12.14 13.29 -1.08
C SER A 97 -12.35 13.29 0.44
N PHE A 98 -11.30 13.59 1.21
CA PHE A 98 -11.35 13.65 2.68
C PHE A 98 -11.60 15.08 3.21
N ARG A 99 -12.26 15.96 2.45
CA ARG A 99 -12.57 17.33 2.93
C ARG A 99 -13.43 17.30 4.21
N PRO A 100 -13.32 18.31 5.11
CA PRO A 100 -14.00 18.30 6.41
C PRO A 100 -15.51 18.07 6.31
N GLN A 101 -16.17 18.68 5.31
CA GLN A 101 -17.61 18.53 5.06
C GLN A 101 -18.02 17.07 4.83
N ARG A 102 -17.22 16.30 4.08
CA ARG A 102 -17.49 14.88 3.85
C ARG A 102 -17.21 14.04 5.09
N LEU A 103 -16.19 14.40 5.88
CA LEU A 103 -15.89 13.71 7.14
C LEU A 103 -16.96 13.95 8.21
N LEU A 104 -17.59 15.12 8.25
CA LEU A 104 -18.70 15.40 9.17
C LEU A 104 -19.89 14.47 8.93
N SER A 105 -20.10 13.99 7.69
CA SER A 105 -21.14 12.98 7.41
C SER A 105 -20.94 11.67 8.19
N PHE A 106 -19.72 11.36 8.64
CA PHE A 106 -19.45 10.19 9.49
C PHE A 106 -19.86 10.38 10.95
N SER A 107 -19.99 11.64 11.39
CA SER A 107 -20.37 12.01 12.76
C SER A 107 -21.87 12.18 12.94
N ASP A 108 -22.61 12.25 11.82
CA ASP A 108 -24.03 12.50 11.85
C ASP A 108 -24.74 11.32 12.52
N LYS A 109 -25.69 11.63 13.40
CA LYS A 109 -26.48 10.63 14.14
C LYS A 109 -27.36 9.80 13.19
N SER A 110 -27.52 10.26 11.94
CA SER A 110 -28.15 9.55 10.84
C SER A 110 -27.36 8.33 10.34
N VAL A 111 -26.07 8.19 10.72
CA VAL A 111 -25.28 7.00 10.38
C VAL A 111 -25.73 5.81 11.22
N ILE A 112 -26.61 5.01 10.64
CA ILE A 112 -27.26 3.88 11.31
C ILE A 112 -26.26 2.74 11.46
N ARG A 113 -25.69 2.59 12.66
CA ARG A 113 -24.73 1.52 12.95
C ARG A 113 -25.46 0.18 13.11
N VAL A 114 -24.96 -0.86 12.44
CA VAL A 114 -25.57 -2.20 12.48
C VAL A 114 -25.64 -2.73 13.92
N SER A 115 -24.58 -2.48 14.71
CA SER A 115 -24.53 -2.78 16.15
C SER A 115 -25.63 -2.11 16.99
N ALA A 116 -26.16 -0.95 16.56
CA ALA A 116 -27.25 -0.28 17.26
C ALA A 116 -28.62 -0.90 16.95
N LEU A 117 -28.74 -1.63 15.84
CA LEU A 117 -29.98 -2.27 15.38
C LEU A 117 -30.10 -3.74 15.83
N LEU A 118 -28.98 -4.45 15.97
CA LEU A 118 -28.98 -5.85 16.39
C LEU A 118 -28.93 -5.98 17.92
N LYS A 119 -29.94 -6.60 18.52
CA LYS A 119 -29.87 -7.05 19.92
C LYS A 119 -28.73 -8.05 20.07
N ALA A 120 -27.95 -7.94 21.15
CA ALA A 120 -26.90 -8.87 21.50
C ALA A 120 -27.48 -10.30 21.66
N GLY A 121 -27.30 -11.14 20.64
CA GLY A 121 -27.52 -12.58 20.73
C GLY A 121 -26.28 -13.29 21.25
N ASN A 122 -26.40 -14.59 21.56
CA ASN A 122 -25.29 -15.41 22.06
C ASN A 122 -24.16 -15.65 21.03
N TRP A 123 -24.33 -15.24 19.78
CA TRP A 123 -23.34 -15.37 18.71
C TRP A 123 -22.75 -14.00 18.37
N ASN A 124 -21.50 -13.79 18.77
CA ASN A 124 -20.76 -12.57 18.49
C ASN A 124 -19.80 -12.80 17.31
N LEU A 125 -19.96 -12.03 16.23
CA LEU A 125 -19.14 -12.13 15.01
C LEU A 125 -17.62 -12.08 15.28
N PRO A 126 -17.11 -11.19 16.15
CA PRO A 126 -15.69 -11.18 16.52
C PRO A 126 -15.22 -12.49 17.16
N ASP A 127 -16.04 -13.15 17.98
CA ASP A 127 -15.64 -14.40 18.62
C ASP A 127 -15.55 -15.55 17.61
N LEU A 128 -16.46 -15.59 16.63
CA LEU A 128 -16.38 -16.53 15.51
C LEU A 128 -15.14 -16.26 14.65
N ALA A 129 -14.91 -14.99 14.28
CA ALA A 129 -13.75 -14.58 13.49
C ALA A 129 -12.43 -14.93 14.19
N PHE A 130 -12.34 -14.68 15.51
CA PHE A 130 -11.17 -15.01 16.30
C PHE A 130 -10.89 -16.52 16.30
N ARG A 131 -11.92 -17.36 16.46
CA ARG A 131 -11.75 -18.83 16.44
C ARG A 131 -11.31 -19.33 15.07
N VAL A 132 -11.94 -18.85 13.99
CA VAL A 132 -11.60 -19.27 12.62
C VAL A 132 -10.18 -18.85 12.25
N VAL A 133 -9.82 -17.58 12.50
CA VAL A 133 -8.46 -17.11 12.20
C VAL A 133 -7.44 -17.73 13.14
N GLY A 134 -7.77 -17.91 14.42
CA GLY A 134 -6.91 -18.60 15.39
C GLY A 134 -6.61 -20.04 14.98
N LEU A 135 -7.60 -20.77 14.49
CA LEU A 135 -7.42 -22.12 13.95
C LEU A 135 -6.52 -22.11 12.70
N PHE A 136 -6.72 -21.15 11.79
CA PHE A 136 -5.87 -20.99 10.61
C PHE A 136 -4.42 -20.69 10.99
N VAL A 137 -4.18 -19.75 11.91
CA VAL A 137 -2.84 -19.41 12.40
C VAL A 137 -2.19 -20.62 13.06
N LEU A 138 -2.92 -21.34 13.93
CA LEU A 138 -2.39 -22.55 14.57
C LEU A 138 -2.02 -23.62 13.55
N ALA A 139 -2.89 -23.89 12.57
CA ALA A 139 -2.64 -24.86 11.50
C ALA A 139 -1.43 -24.47 10.64
N LEU A 140 -1.24 -23.17 10.40
CA LEU A 140 -0.10 -22.63 9.66
C LEU A 140 1.23 -22.83 10.43
N TRP A 141 1.23 -22.66 11.76
CA TRP A 141 2.39 -22.99 12.60
C TRP A 141 2.67 -24.48 12.65
N LEU A 142 1.63 -25.32 12.74
CA LEU A 142 1.79 -26.78 12.67
C LEU A 142 2.35 -27.22 11.32
N GLU A 143 1.90 -26.63 10.20
CA GLU A 143 2.43 -26.90 8.86
C GLU A 143 3.94 -26.58 8.79
N LEU A 144 4.37 -25.45 9.36
CA LEU A 144 5.80 -25.10 9.43
C LEU A 144 6.61 -26.12 10.24
N LEU A 145 6.11 -26.54 11.40
CA LEU A 145 6.79 -27.52 12.26
C LEU A 145 6.89 -28.90 11.60
N VAL A 146 5.82 -29.37 10.97
CA VAL A 146 5.78 -30.69 10.30
C VAL A 146 6.73 -30.75 9.11
N ARG A 147 6.90 -29.65 8.37
CA ARG A 147 7.78 -29.63 7.19
C ARG A 147 9.27 -29.53 7.53
N GLY A 148 9.63 -29.32 8.81
CA GLY A 148 10.98 -29.52 9.35
C GLY A 148 12.07 -28.52 8.92
N HIS A 149 11.80 -27.65 7.94
CA HIS A 149 12.76 -26.66 7.45
C HIS A 149 12.27 -25.27 7.81
N VAL A 150 12.82 -24.67 8.87
CA VAL A 150 12.60 -23.26 9.18
C VAL A 150 13.61 -22.45 8.36
N PRO A 151 13.18 -21.67 7.34
CA PRO A 151 14.09 -21.01 6.40
C PRO A 151 15.14 -20.14 7.07
N LEU A 152 14.75 -19.44 8.14
CA LEU A 152 15.66 -18.61 8.90
C LEU A 152 16.85 -19.41 9.43
N PHE A 153 16.62 -20.59 10.01
CA PHE A 153 17.69 -21.43 10.55
C PHE A 153 18.41 -22.26 9.49
N ALA A 154 17.74 -22.58 8.40
CA ALA A 154 18.30 -23.35 7.28
C ALA A 154 19.11 -22.48 6.29
N GLY A 155 19.14 -21.15 6.46
CA GLY A 155 19.79 -20.24 5.52
C GLY A 155 19.14 -20.21 4.14
N LEU A 156 17.87 -20.59 4.02
CA LEU A 156 17.15 -20.66 2.75
C LEU A 156 16.58 -19.30 2.37
N GLU A 157 16.65 -18.93 1.09
CA GLU A 157 15.91 -17.76 0.61
C GLU A 157 14.39 -18.04 0.62
N ARG A 158 13.59 -17.01 0.90
CA ARG A 158 12.12 -17.13 1.00
C ARG A 158 11.48 -17.76 -0.24
N PHE A 159 12.00 -17.44 -1.42
CA PHE A 159 11.41 -17.89 -2.69
C PHE A 159 11.62 -19.38 -2.89
N ASP A 160 12.80 -19.87 -2.51
CA ASP A 160 13.12 -21.30 -2.53
C ASP A 160 12.25 -22.05 -1.53
N TYR A 161 12.08 -21.51 -0.32
CA TYR A 161 11.15 -22.10 0.64
C TYR A 161 9.73 -22.13 0.09
N THR A 162 9.15 -21.00 -0.34
CA THR A 162 7.78 -20.95 -0.84
C THR A 162 7.55 -21.93 -2.00
N ARG A 163 8.55 -22.10 -2.89
CA ARG A 163 8.47 -22.98 -4.06
C ARG A 163 8.65 -24.45 -3.71
N LEU A 164 9.63 -24.79 -2.88
CA LEU A 164 10.08 -26.17 -2.65
C LEU A 164 9.47 -26.80 -1.39
N HIS A 165 9.20 -25.98 -0.37
CA HIS A 165 8.84 -26.42 0.97
C HIS A 165 7.56 -25.78 1.51
N GLY A 166 7.06 -24.70 0.91
CA GLY A 166 5.84 -24.00 1.33
C GLY A 166 4.61 -24.89 1.17
N GLY A 167 3.81 -25.01 2.22
CA GLY A 167 2.56 -25.76 2.15
C GLY A 167 1.37 -24.94 1.66
N PRO A 168 0.20 -25.59 1.50
CA PRO A 168 -0.99 -24.94 1.00
C PRO A 168 -1.40 -23.75 1.89
N LEU A 169 -1.29 -23.88 3.22
CA LEU A 169 -1.65 -22.77 4.12
C LEU A 169 -0.66 -21.61 3.99
N HIS A 170 0.63 -21.91 3.90
CA HIS A 170 1.66 -20.91 3.62
C HIS A 170 1.37 -20.16 2.30
N GLN A 171 1.09 -20.87 1.21
CA GLN A 171 0.77 -20.27 -0.09
C GLN A 171 -0.48 -19.39 -0.01
N ARG A 172 -1.54 -19.85 0.67
CA ARG A 172 -2.75 -19.05 0.89
C ARG A 172 -2.49 -17.80 1.72
N LEU A 173 -1.63 -17.87 2.72
CA LEU A 173 -1.22 -16.68 3.48
C LEU A 173 -0.49 -15.68 2.57
N LEU A 174 0.39 -16.14 1.68
CA LEU A 174 1.08 -15.23 0.77
C LEU A 174 0.14 -14.55 -0.23
N GLU A 175 -0.87 -15.25 -0.71
CA GLU A 175 -1.90 -14.72 -1.62
C GLU A 175 -2.83 -13.71 -0.94
N TRP A 176 -3.33 -14.05 0.25
CA TRP A 176 -4.44 -13.32 0.91
C TRP A 176 -4.04 -12.57 2.17
N GLY A 177 -2.78 -12.64 2.58
CA GLY A 177 -2.31 -12.13 3.86
C GLY A 177 -2.51 -10.63 4.11
N PRO A 178 -2.30 -9.73 3.13
CA PRO A 178 -2.67 -8.31 3.29
C PRO A 178 -4.15 -8.13 3.60
N MET A 179 -5.02 -8.96 3.00
CA MET A 179 -6.46 -8.92 3.27
C MET A 179 -6.77 -9.44 4.67
N LEU A 180 -6.15 -10.54 5.08
CA LEU A 180 -6.26 -11.05 6.44
C LEU A 180 -5.81 -10.01 7.47
N ALA A 181 -4.68 -9.34 7.22
CA ALA A 181 -4.16 -8.27 8.06
C ALA A 181 -5.17 -7.11 8.18
N PHE A 182 -5.77 -6.69 7.06
CA PHE A 182 -6.83 -5.68 7.08
C PHE A 182 -8.05 -6.11 7.90
N GLN A 183 -8.52 -7.35 7.73
CA GLN A 183 -9.67 -7.88 8.50
C GLN A 183 -9.36 -7.96 10.00
N LEU A 184 -8.16 -8.42 10.39
CA LEU A 184 -7.69 -8.38 11.78
C LEU A 184 -7.69 -6.95 12.32
N GLY A 185 -7.28 -5.97 11.50
CA GLY A 185 -7.33 -4.55 11.83
C GLY A 185 -8.76 -4.05 12.08
N ILE A 186 -9.75 -4.50 11.29
CA ILE A 186 -11.17 -4.15 11.50
C ILE A 186 -11.60 -4.62 12.88
N PHE A 187 -11.43 -5.91 13.19
CA PHE A 187 -11.89 -6.46 14.46
C PHE A 187 -11.14 -5.90 15.68
N LEU A 188 -9.85 -5.54 15.51
CA LEU A 188 -9.10 -4.81 16.54
C LEU A 188 -9.74 -3.44 16.84
N ALA A 189 -10.03 -2.66 15.79
CA ALA A 189 -10.43 -1.27 15.89
C ALA A 189 -11.95 -1.08 16.14
N LEU A 190 -12.76 -2.07 15.77
CA LEU A 190 -14.22 -2.00 15.82
C LEU A 190 -14.80 -1.59 17.18
N PRO A 191 -14.38 -2.17 18.33
CA PRO A 191 -14.96 -1.80 19.62
C PRO A 191 -14.75 -0.32 19.97
N VAL A 192 -13.71 0.31 19.42
CA VAL A 192 -13.42 1.73 19.63
C VAL A 192 -14.46 2.64 18.98
N LEU A 193 -15.12 2.19 17.90
CA LEU A 193 -16.28 2.89 17.34
C LEU A 193 -17.45 2.91 18.33
N HIS A 194 -17.57 1.88 19.18
CA HIS A 194 -18.57 1.76 20.25
C HIS A 194 -18.13 2.38 21.58
N GLY A 195 -16.99 3.05 21.63
CA GLY A 195 -16.45 3.64 22.86
C GLY A 195 -15.76 2.64 23.80
N GLN A 196 -15.56 1.40 23.36
CA GLN A 196 -14.84 0.37 24.10
C GLN A 196 -13.33 0.39 23.78
N PRO A 197 -12.46 -0.23 24.61
CA PRO A 197 -11.05 -0.40 24.28
C PRO A 197 -10.84 -1.35 23.08
N LEU A 198 -9.67 -1.25 22.44
CA LEU A 198 -9.26 -2.14 21.33
C LEU A 198 -9.31 -3.62 21.74
N ASP A 199 -9.77 -4.49 20.83
CA ASP A 199 -9.75 -5.94 21.06
C ASP A 199 -8.35 -6.52 20.80
N LYS A 200 -7.56 -6.59 21.86
CA LYS A 200 -6.15 -7.03 21.83
C LYS A 200 -5.97 -8.45 21.30
N ARG A 201 -7.01 -9.28 21.28
CA ARG A 201 -6.95 -10.67 20.77
C ARG A 201 -6.52 -10.71 19.31
N PHE A 202 -7.07 -9.81 18.49
CA PHE A 202 -6.71 -9.69 17.07
C PHE A 202 -5.31 -9.11 16.86
N GLY A 203 -4.87 -8.22 17.76
CA GLY A 203 -3.49 -7.74 17.79
C GLY A 203 -2.48 -8.87 18.05
N ALA A 204 -2.79 -9.78 18.98
CA ALA A 204 -1.97 -10.94 19.26
C ALA A 204 -1.88 -11.91 18.06
N LEU A 205 -3.00 -12.19 17.39
CA LEU A 205 -3.01 -13.01 16.16
C LEU A 205 -2.16 -12.37 15.06
N PHE A 206 -2.24 -11.05 14.90
CA PHE A 206 -1.42 -10.34 13.91
C PHE A 206 0.08 -10.41 14.24
N VAL A 207 0.46 -10.24 15.51
CA VAL A 207 1.86 -10.43 15.94
C VAL A 207 2.33 -11.86 15.67
N ALA A 208 1.50 -12.87 15.95
CA ALA A 208 1.82 -14.26 15.64
C ALA A 208 2.06 -14.49 14.13
N LEU A 209 1.27 -13.83 13.26
CA LEU A 209 1.50 -13.85 11.81
C LEU A 209 2.81 -13.17 11.41
N LEU A 210 3.16 -12.03 12.01
CA LEU A 210 4.43 -11.36 11.72
C LEU A 210 5.63 -12.22 12.15
N LEU A 211 5.54 -12.86 13.33
CA LEU A 211 6.58 -13.78 13.81
C LEU A 211 6.71 -15.00 12.88
N TYR A 212 5.60 -15.54 12.40
CA TYR A 212 5.64 -16.60 11.39
C TYR A 212 6.36 -16.14 10.12
N LEU A 213 6.01 -14.98 9.57
CA LEU A 213 6.64 -14.44 8.36
C LEU A 213 8.14 -14.22 8.54
N PHE A 214 8.56 -13.75 9.72
CA PHE A 214 9.97 -13.62 10.10
C PHE A 214 10.71 -14.96 10.02
N LEU A 215 10.17 -16.01 10.63
CA LEU A 215 10.79 -17.34 10.63
C LEU A 215 10.87 -17.97 9.25
N VAL A 216 9.90 -17.65 8.39
CA VAL A 216 9.86 -18.10 6.99
C VAL A 216 10.77 -17.26 6.07
N GLY A 217 11.53 -16.31 6.63
CA GLY A 217 12.55 -15.55 5.91
C GLY A 217 11.98 -14.37 5.11
N HIS A 218 10.74 -13.95 5.39
CA HIS A 218 10.24 -12.68 4.87
C HIS A 218 10.99 -11.51 5.50
N ARG A 219 11.16 -10.47 4.69
CA ARG A 219 11.94 -9.25 5.01
C ARG A 219 11.01 -8.04 4.96
N PHE A 220 11.61 -6.85 4.89
CA PHE A 220 10.95 -5.54 4.84
C PHE A 220 9.61 -5.50 4.07
N SER A 221 9.59 -5.92 2.80
CA SER A 221 8.40 -5.78 1.92
C SER A 221 7.12 -6.41 2.47
N SER A 222 7.19 -7.59 3.10
CA SER A 222 6.01 -8.30 3.59
C SER A 222 5.54 -7.70 4.91
N PHE A 223 6.47 -7.38 5.80
CA PHE A 223 6.18 -6.67 7.04
C PHE A 223 5.50 -5.33 6.77
N TYR A 224 6.10 -4.53 5.89
CA TYR A 224 5.60 -3.23 5.49
C TYR A 224 4.18 -3.34 4.90
N LEU A 225 3.93 -4.30 4.00
CA LEU A 225 2.62 -4.51 3.40
C LEU A 225 1.57 -4.93 4.44
N TYR A 226 1.88 -5.92 5.29
CA TYR A 226 0.92 -6.45 6.28
C TYR A 226 0.59 -5.41 7.35
N VAL A 227 1.61 -4.73 7.89
CA VAL A 227 1.41 -3.66 8.87
C VAL A 227 0.60 -2.52 8.26
N SER A 228 0.91 -2.13 7.02
CA SER A 228 0.16 -1.07 6.35
C SER A 228 -1.32 -1.41 6.22
N PHE A 229 -1.67 -2.63 5.82
CA PHE A 229 -3.07 -3.04 5.70
C PHE A 229 -3.76 -3.18 7.06
N PHE A 230 -3.04 -3.65 8.08
CA PHE A 230 -3.55 -3.80 9.44
C PHE A 230 -3.89 -2.46 10.12
N VAL A 231 -3.11 -1.40 9.88
CA VAL A 231 -3.33 -0.10 10.55
C VAL A 231 -4.46 0.73 9.92
N ILE A 232 -4.88 0.44 8.68
CA ILE A 232 -5.91 1.22 7.97
C ILE A 232 -7.21 1.35 8.78
N PRO A 233 -7.83 0.25 9.29
CA PRO A 233 -9.08 0.37 10.04
C PRO A 233 -8.92 1.21 11.31
N SER A 234 -7.77 1.11 12.00
CA SER A 234 -7.47 1.99 13.15
C SER A 234 -7.42 3.46 12.74
N GLY A 235 -6.83 3.76 11.58
CA GLY A 235 -6.85 5.10 10.98
C GLY A 235 -8.25 5.62 10.69
N VAL A 236 -9.12 4.76 10.15
CA VAL A 236 -10.52 5.09 9.88
C VAL A 236 -11.28 5.41 11.17
N VAL A 237 -11.12 4.61 12.21
CA VAL A 237 -11.74 4.89 13.52
C VAL A 237 -11.25 6.21 14.11
N LEU A 238 -9.97 6.52 13.98
CA LEU A 238 -9.43 7.82 14.41
C LEU A 238 -10.03 8.97 13.60
N LEU A 239 -10.18 8.82 12.28
CA LEU A 239 -10.84 9.83 11.43
C LEU A 239 -12.29 10.06 11.85
N ALA A 240 -13.03 8.97 12.10
CA ALA A 240 -14.41 9.05 12.55
C ALA A 240 -14.51 9.78 13.90
N ARG A 241 -13.60 9.52 14.85
CA ARG A 241 -13.60 10.15 16.17
C ARG A 241 -13.06 11.58 16.19
N GLN A 242 -12.15 11.93 15.29
CA GLN A 242 -11.59 13.28 15.18
C GLN A 242 -12.63 14.33 14.86
N SER A 243 -13.73 13.95 14.21
CA SER A 243 -14.89 14.81 13.99
C SER A 243 -15.59 15.24 15.30
N ILE A 244 -15.45 14.45 16.38
CA ILE A 244 -16.11 14.67 17.67
C ILE A 244 -15.12 15.20 18.71
N SER A 245 -13.89 14.66 18.74
CA SER A 245 -12.82 15.11 19.63
C SER A 245 -11.46 15.02 18.94
N PRO A 246 -10.70 16.14 18.82
CA PRO A 246 -9.42 16.11 18.15
C PRO A 246 -8.41 15.30 18.96
N ILE A 247 -7.86 14.25 18.35
CA ILE A 247 -6.76 13.47 18.91
C ILE A 247 -5.46 14.10 18.43
N SER A 248 -4.61 14.52 19.36
CA SER A 248 -3.30 15.09 19.05
C SER A 248 -2.30 14.01 18.59
N LEU A 249 -1.52 14.31 17.55
CA LEU A 249 -0.47 13.43 17.03
C LEU A 249 0.53 12.96 18.11
N PRO A 250 0.99 13.80 19.07
CA PRO A 250 1.90 13.35 20.13
C PRO A 250 1.30 12.25 21.01
N LYS A 251 -0.01 12.29 21.28
CA LYS A 251 -0.70 11.26 22.07
C LYS A 251 -0.76 9.93 21.32
N LEU A 252 -0.95 9.98 20.00
CA LEU A 252 -0.90 8.79 19.14
C LEU A 252 0.52 8.19 19.12
N LEU A 253 1.53 9.02 18.87
CA LEU A 253 2.94 8.59 18.82
C LEU A 253 3.39 7.98 20.15
N ARG A 254 2.99 8.57 21.29
CA ARG A 254 3.30 8.03 22.63
C ARG A 254 2.76 6.61 22.86
N ASN A 255 1.69 6.22 22.17
CA ASN A 255 1.14 4.87 22.32
C ASN A 255 1.72 3.87 21.31
N ILE A 256 2.33 4.35 20.22
CA ILE A 256 2.80 3.51 19.10
C ILE A 256 4.33 3.40 19.06
N TRP A 257 5.08 4.30 19.71
CA TRP A 257 6.55 4.33 19.57
C TRP A 257 7.24 3.04 20.01
N LEU A 258 6.80 2.39 21.11
CA LEU A 258 7.36 1.11 21.56
C LEU A 258 7.14 -0.01 20.54
N PRO A 259 5.89 -0.29 20.09
CA PRO A 259 5.64 -1.22 19.00
C PRO A 259 6.39 -0.89 17.71
N ALA A 260 6.45 0.39 17.34
CA ALA A 260 7.16 0.84 16.15
C ALA A 260 8.67 0.59 16.26
N LEU A 261 9.27 0.87 17.42
CA LEU A 261 10.68 0.58 17.69
C LEU A 261 10.95 -0.92 17.62
N GLY A 262 10.11 -1.75 18.26
CA GLY A 262 10.22 -3.21 18.17
C GLY A 262 10.13 -3.73 16.73
N PHE A 263 9.25 -3.14 15.93
CA PHE A 263 9.10 -3.47 14.51
C PHE A 263 10.32 -3.05 13.67
N VAL A 264 10.87 -1.86 13.90
CA VAL A 264 12.09 -1.39 13.24
C VAL A 264 13.27 -2.28 13.60
N LEU A 265 13.41 -2.67 14.87
CA LEU A 265 14.44 -3.61 15.32
C LEU A 265 14.29 -4.98 14.66
N LEU A 266 13.05 -5.50 14.55
CA LEU A 266 12.77 -6.76 13.86
C LEU A 266 13.19 -6.72 12.39
N ILE A 267 12.87 -5.62 11.69
CA ILE A 267 13.27 -5.41 10.30
C ILE A 267 14.79 -5.32 10.17
N ALA A 268 15.44 -4.52 11.02
CA ALA A 268 16.88 -4.34 11.01
C ALA A 268 17.60 -5.68 11.24
N LEU A 269 17.14 -6.46 12.21
CA LEU A 269 17.66 -7.79 12.49
C LEU A 269 17.46 -8.74 11.29
N ALA A 270 16.26 -8.76 10.69
CA ALA A 270 15.97 -9.56 9.50
C ALA A 270 16.87 -9.20 8.32
N LEU A 271 17.15 -7.90 8.13
CA LEU A 271 18.02 -7.41 7.06
C LEU A 271 19.49 -7.79 7.31
N ILE A 272 20.02 -7.49 8.51
CA ILE A 272 21.41 -7.81 8.87
C ILE A 272 21.65 -9.32 8.74
N TYR A 273 20.77 -10.13 9.32
CA TYR A 273 20.86 -11.59 9.23
C TYR A 273 20.85 -12.07 7.78
N SER A 274 19.99 -11.51 6.94
CA SER A 274 19.93 -11.88 5.52
C SER A 274 21.20 -11.53 4.74
N TYR A 275 21.89 -10.43 5.05
CA TYR A 275 23.10 -10.05 4.32
C TYR A 275 24.33 -10.81 4.82
N VAL A 276 24.44 -10.99 6.14
CA VAL A 276 25.61 -11.61 6.77
C VAL A 276 25.54 -13.13 6.68
N VAL A 277 24.41 -13.74 7.05
CA VAL A 277 24.30 -15.20 7.20
C VAL A 277 23.81 -15.85 5.91
N VAL A 278 22.70 -15.36 5.34
CA VAL A 278 22.08 -16.02 4.17
C VAL A 278 22.89 -15.77 2.89
N ARG A 279 23.50 -14.59 2.74
CA ARG A 279 24.21 -14.19 1.51
C ARG A 279 25.73 -14.25 1.62
N GLY A 280 26.27 -14.54 2.81
CA GLY A 280 27.70 -14.69 3.06
C GLY A 280 28.56 -13.52 2.58
N ARG A 281 28.04 -12.28 2.63
CA ARG A 281 28.75 -11.10 2.08
C ARG A 281 29.63 -10.41 3.11
N ASP A 282 30.80 -9.95 2.66
CA ASP A 282 31.71 -9.12 3.45
C ASP A 282 31.08 -7.78 3.85
N LEU A 283 31.36 -7.35 5.08
CA LEU A 283 30.85 -6.10 5.66
C LEU A 283 31.25 -4.86 4.85
N GLY A 284 32.40 -4.89 4.16
CA GLY A 284 32.87 -3.77 3.32
C GLY A 284 32.01 -3.51 2.08
N VAL A 285 31.25 -4.50 1.59
CA VAL A 285 30.35 -4.36 0.43
C VAL A 285 28.92 -4.01 0.87
N LEU A 286 28.62 -4.11 2.17
CA LEU A 286 27.28 -3.89 2.71
C LEU A 286 26.82 -2.45 2.53
N GLU A 287 27.69 -1.48 2.78
CA GLU A 287 27.37 -0.05 2.67
C GLU A 287 26.92 0.31 1.26
N THR A 288 27.73 -0.01 0.25
CA THR A 288 27.41 0.27 -1.15
C THR A 288 26.10 -0.40 -1.58
N LYS A 289 25.86 -1.64 -1.15
CA LYS A 289 24.61 -2.36 -1.48
C LYS A 289 23.39 -1.78 -0.76
N LEU A 290 23.55 -1.24 0.45
CA LEU A 290 22.49 -0.55 1.16
C LEU A 290 22.17 0.79 0.51
N VAL A 291 23.19 1.57 0.10
CA VAL A 291 23.00 2.81 -0.65
C VAL A 291 22.25 2.53 -1.95
N GLN A 292 22.69 1.53 -2.72
CA GLN A 292 22.00 1.12 -3.95
C GLN A 292 20.53 0.75 -3.68
N ARG A 293 20.27 -0.05 -2.64
CA ARG A 293 18.92 -0.53 -2.32
C ARG A 293 17.98 0.54 -1.76
N ILE A 294 18.50 1.45 -0.96
CA ILE A 294 17.72 2.46 -0.23
C ILE A 294 17.59 3.74 -1.05
N LEU A 295 18.66 4.20 -1.69
CA LEU A 295 18.71 5.52 -2.32
C LEU A 295 18.64 5.49 -3.84
N VAL A 296 18.94 4.36 -4.50
CA VAL A 296 18.99 4.30 -5.98
C VAL A 296 17.82 3.46 -6.55
N GLN A 297 17.63 2.25 -6.04
CA GLN A 297 16.69 1.26 -6.60
C GLN A 297 15.22 1.73 -6.65
N GLN A 298 14.82 2.62 -5.73
CA GLN A 298 13.44 3.12 -5.67
C GLN A 298 13.12 4.16 -6.76
N GLY A 299 14.14 4.81 -7.32
CA GLY A 299 14.02 5.91 -8.28
C GLY A 299 14.58 5.61 -9.67
N GLU A 300 15.36 4.54 -9.84
CA GLU A 300 16.04 4.23 -11.10
C GLU A 300 15.08 3.98 -12.28
N LEU A 301 13.95 3.29 -12.08
CA LEU A 301 12.98 3.04 -13.15
C LEU A 301 12.27 4.34 -13.58
N TRP A 302 12.00 5.21 -12.61
CA TRP A 302 11.47 6.54 -12.88
C TRP A 302 12.46 7.36 -13.70
N TRP A 303 13.75 7.31 -13.35
CA TRP A 303 14.78 8.05 -14.05
C TRP A 303 14.91 7.63 -15.52
N MET A 304 14.88 6.32 -15.76
CA MET A 304 14.85 5.74 -17.10
C MET A 304 13.61 6.18 -17.90
N THR A 305 12.44 6.16 -17.28
CA THR A 305 11.18 6.61 -17.91
C THR A 305 11.23 8.12 -18.21
N TYR A 306 11.79 8.91 -17.30
CA TYR A 306 11.96 10.35 -17.47
C TYR A 306 12.86 10.67 -18.68
N GLU A 307 14.01 10.02 -18.79
CA GLU A 307 14.92 10.22 -19.92
C GLU A 307 14.25 9.85 -21.25
N ARG A 308 13.52 8.73 -21.30
CA ARG A 308 12.84 8.31 -22.52
C ARG A 308 11.66 9.20 -22.88
N VAL A 309 10.69 9.35 -21.98
CA VAL A 309 9.42 10.03 -22.28
C VAL A 309 9.60 11.55 -22.34
N PHE A 310 10.32 12.16 -21.39
CA PHE A 310 10.38 13.62 -21.26
C PHE A 310 11.57 14.24 -22.00
N LEU A 311 12.74 13.61 -22.00
CA LEU A 311 13.92 14.18 -22.67
C LEU A 311 14.03 13.76 -24.13
N ARG A 312 13.78 12.48 -24.43
CA ARG A 312 13.93 11.93 -25.79
C ARG A 312 12.63 11.85 -26.58
N ASN A 313 11.49 12.06 -25.92
CA ASN A 313 10.16 11.86 -26.51
C ASN A 313 10.01 10.47 -27.17
N ASP A 314 10.66 9.46 -26.58
CA ASP A 314 10.72 8.07 -27.03
C ASP A 314 9.67 7.24 -26.28
N TRP A 315 8.40 7.44 -26.65
CA TRP A 315 7.26 6.71 -26.10
C TRP A 315 6.32 6.25 -27.21
N ASP A 316 5.71 5.08 -27.03
CA ASP A 316 4.79 4.47 -27.98
C ASP A 316 3.61 3.86 -27.22
N SER A 317 2.49 4.60 -27.23
CA SER A 317 1.27 4.19 -26.54
C SER A 317 0.67 2.91 -27.12
N ALA A 318 0.76 2.69 -28.43
CA ALA A 318 0.24 1.50 -29.07
C ALA A 318 1.03 0.26 -28.63
N ARG A 319 2.37 0.36 -28.61
CA ARG A 319 3.23 -0.71 -28.08
C ARG A 319 3.00 -0.96 -26.60
N ALA A 320 2.85 0.10 -25.79
CA ALA A 320 2.57 -0.02 -24.36
C ALA A 320 1.22 -0.74 -24.12
N ILE A 321 0.15 -0.32 -24.80
CA ILE A 321 -1.17 -0.98 -24.72
C ILE A 321 -1.07 -2.45 -25.13
N PHE A 322 -0.39 -2.74 -26.25
CA PHE A 322 -0.24 -4.10 -26.74
C PHE A 322 0.49 -4.98 -25.72
N LYS A 323 1.61 -4.53 -25.17
CA LYS A 323 2.41 -5.29 -24.19
C LYS A 323 1.76 -5.42 -22.81
N LEU A 324 0.87 -4.49 -22.43
CA LEU A 324 0.20 -4.54 -21.13
C LEU A 324 -1.09 -5.38 -21.17
N PHE A 325 -1.84 -5.33 -22.28
CA PHE A 325 -3.20 -5.86 -22.32
C PHE A 325 -3.44 -6.95 -23.38
N VAL A 326 -2.72 -6.93 -24.51
CA VAL A 326 -2.95 -7.88 -25.63
C VAL A 326 -2.00 -9.06 -25.58
N ALA A 327 -0.70 -8.79 -25.43
CA ALA A 327 0.36 -9.78 -25.30
C ALA A 327 1.21 -9.53 -24.03
N PRO A 328 0.60 -9.68 -22.84
CA PRO A 328 1.32 -9.55 -21.57
C PRO A 328 2.39 -10.63 -21.43
N PHE A 329 3.54 -10.25 -20.86
CA PHE A 329 4.62 -11.18 -20.47
C PHE A 329 4.11 -12.42 -19.71
N ASP A 330 3.22 -12.20 -18.75
CA ASP A 330 2.50 -13.25 -18.03
C ASP A 330 1.11 -12.71 -17.64
N PRO A 331 0.01 -13.19 -18.26
CA PRO A 331 -1.33 -12.70 -17.97
C PRO A 331 -1.76 -12.96 -16.52
N SER A 332 -1.08 -13.86 -15.80
CA SER A 332 -1.37 -14.20 -14.40
C SER A 332 -0.63 -13.32 -13.38
N ARG A 333 0.32 -12.47 -13.81
CA ARG A 333 1.19 -11.67 -12.93
C ARG A 333 1.23 -10.19 -13.34
N ASN A 334 1.96 -9.38 -12.56
CA ASN A 334 2.23 -7.99 -12.92
C ASN A 334 3.12 -7.93 -14.16
N THR A 335 2.59 -7.43 -15.27
CA THR A 335 3.31 -7.27 -16.53
C THR A 335 3.87 -5.87 -16.74
N THR A 336 3.49 -4.92 -15.89
CA THR A 336 3.94 -3.54 -16.00
C THR A 336 5.43 -3.42 -15.73
N LEU A 337 5.93 -4.02 -14.65
CA LEU A 337 7.36 -3.99 -14.36
C LEU A 337 8.19 -4.69 -15.46
N PRO A 338 7.85 -5.91 -15.92
CA PRO A 338 8.51 -6.53 -17.07
C PRO A 338 8.50 -5.67 -18.33
N PHE A 339 7.38 -5.01 -18.64
CA PHE A 339 7.28 -4.09 -19.77
C PHE A 339 8.24 -2.90 -19.60
N LEU A 340 8.19 -2.20 -18.46
CA LEU A 340 9.07 -1.07 -18.20
C LEU A 340 10.55 -1.48 -18.27
N MET A 341 10.89 -2.65 -17.74
CA MET A 341 12.24 -3.22 -17.86
C MET A 341 12.63 -3.50 -19.31
N GLU A 342 11.79 -4.15 -20.11
CA GLU A 342 12.04 -4.41 -21.54
C GLU A 342 12.29 -3.11 -22.31
N THR A 343 11.60 -2.03 -21.94
CA THR A 343 11.70 -0.76 -22.65
C THR A 343 12.96 0.05 -22.36
N GLY A 344 13.68 -0.21 -21.26
CA GLY A 344 14.89 0.55 -20.95
C GLY A 344 16.11 -0.26 -20.53
N LEU A 345 16.02 -1.59 -20.57
CA LEU A 345 17.17 -2.49 -20.50
C LEU A 345 17.32 -3.30 -21.79
N PRO A 346 18.54 -3.76 -22.13
CA PRO A 346 18.72 -4.84 -23.08
C PRO A 346 17.86 -6.05 -22.69
N LEU A 347 17.21 -6.69 -23.67
CA LEU A 347 16.25 -7.78 -23.45
C LEU A 347 16.83 -8.92 -22.60
N GLU A 348 18.09 -9.31 -22.85
CA GLU A 348 18.80 -10.34 -22.10
C GLU A 348 18.94 -9.99 -20.61
N ARG A 349 19.24 -8.72 -20.31
CA ARG A 349 19.36 -8.23 -18.94
C ARG A 349 18.01 -8.18 -18.24
N ALA A 350 16.97 -7.69 -18.92
CA ALA A 350 15.61 -7.69 -18.40
C ALA A 350 15.15 -9.12 -18.04
N HIS A 351 15.37 -10.08 -18.94
CA HIS A 351 15.06 -11.48 -18.66
C HIS A 351 15.90 -12.07 -17.52
N PHE A 352 17.20 -11.79 -17.47
CA PHE A 352 18.06 -12.24 -16.38
C PHE A 352 17.57 -11.76 -15.01
N ILE A 353 17.26 -10.47 -14.87
CA ILE A 353 16.76 -9.89 -13.61
C ILE A 353 15.40 -10.51 -13.24
N LEU A 354 14.49 -10.64 -14.20
CA LEU A 354 13.18 -11.26 -13.99
C LEU A 354 13.27 -12.74 -13.58
N GLN A 355 14.18 -13.50 -14.20
CA GLN A 355 14.43 -14.91 -13.86
C GLN A 355 15.01 -15.09 -12.46
N GLN A 356 15.82 -14.13 -11.98
CA GLN A 356 16.33 -14.12 -10.61
C GLN A 356 15.28 -13.74 -9.56
N GLY A 357 14.04 -13.41 -9.98
CA GLY A 357 13.00 -12.92 -9.07
C GLY A 357 13.34 -11.55 -8.45
N ALA A 358 14.35 -10.87 -8.98
CA ALA A 358 14.63 -9.48 -8.69
C ALA A 358 13.63 -8.64 -9.49
N ALA A 359 13.00 -7.67 -8.82
CA ALA A 359 12.09 -6.74 -9.47
C ALA A 359 12.52 -5.32 -9.12
N TYR A 360 12.44 -4.44 -10.12
CA TYR A 360 12.47 -3.01 -9.88
C TYR A 360 11.36 -2.63 -8.91
N THR A 361 11.63 -1.58 -8.13
CA THR A 361 10.66 -1.03 -7.21
C THR A 361 10.06 0.24 -7.79
N GLY A 362 8.74 0.23 -7.94
CA GLY A 362 8.00 1.36 -8.52
C GLY A 362 7.68 1.15 -10.00
N GLY A 363 6.44 1.42 -10.39
CA GLY A 363 6.00 1.44 -11.80
C GLY A 363 4.87 2.43 -12.06
N TRP A 364 4.51 3.21 -11.03
CA TRP A 364 3.63 4.37 -11.10
C TRP A 364 4.42 5.60 -10.62
N PRO A 365 4.43 6.74 -11.32
CA PRO A 365 3.58 7.05 -12.45
C PRO A 365 4.17 6.62 -13.80
N GLU A 366 5.28 5.87 -13.84
CA GLU A 366 5.99 5.46 -15.06
C GLU A 366 5.05 4.94 -16.15
N VAL A 367 4.22 3.95 -15.82
CA VAL A 367 3.30 3.33 -16.79
C VAL A 367 2.28 4.32 -17.36
N ALA A 368 1.86 5.32 -16.59
CA ALA A 368 0.94 6.34 -17.07
C ALA A 368 1.60 7.23 -18.13
N PHE A 369 2.88 7.55 -17.96
CA PHE A 369 3.66 8.34 -18.93
C PHE A 369 4.07 7.52 -20.16
N GLU A 370 4.31 6.22 -20.04
CA GLU A 370 4.51 5.37 -21.22
C GLU A 370 3.20 5.19 -22.04
N LEU A 371 2.04 5.20 -21.37
CA LEU A 371 0.73 5.08 -22.03
C LEU A 371 0.25 6.39 -22.66
N GLY A 372 0.45 7.53 -22.00
CA GLY A 372 -0.09 8.84 -22.41
C GLY A 372 0.96 9.88 -22.81
N GLY A 373 2.23 9.50 -22.88
CA GLY A 373 3.32 10.44 -23.14
C GLY A 373 3.49 11.49 -22.03
N PRO A 374 4.30 12.54 -22.27
CA PRO A 374 4.70 13.52 -21.25
C PRO A 374 3.56 14.43 -20.77
N VAL A 375 2.49 14.58 -21.56
CA VAL A 375 1.34 15.45 -21.24
C VAL A 375 0.13 14.65 -20.81
N GLU A 376 -0.38 13.72 -21.65
CA GLU A 376 -1.59 12.96 -21.33
C GLU A 376 -1.35 11.95 -20.18
N GLY A 377 -0.09 11.59 -19.93
CA GLY A 377 0.30 10.83 -18.73
C GLY A 377 -0.15 11.51 -17.44
N PHE A 378 -0.13 12.85 -17.36
CA PHE A 378 -0.67 13.56 -16.19
C PHE A 378 -2.19 13.43 -16.05
N CYS A 379 -2.93 13.35 -17.16
CA CYS A 379 -4.37 13.09 -17.13
C CYS A 379 -4.65 11.70 -16.58
N LEU A 380 -3.90 10.68 -17.01
CA LEU A 380 -4.00 9.32 -16.49
C LEU A 380 -3.65 9.25 -14.99
N VAL A 381 -2.60 9.97 -14.56
CA VAL A 381 -2.25 10.13 -13.15
C VAL A 381 -3.41 10.76 -12.36
N ALA A 382 -4.00 11.86 -12.84
CA ALA A 382 -5.10 12.54 -12.17
C ALA A 382 -6.36 11.66 -12.05
N ILE A 383 -6.75 10.96 -13.12
CA ILE A 383 -7.88 10.03 -13.11
C ILE A 383 -7.64 8.94 -12.08
N SER A 384 -6.44 8.35 -12.09
CA SER A 384 -6.09 7.28 -11.16
C SER A 384 -6.06 7.75 -9.70
N ALA A 385 -5.61 8.98 -9.45
CA ALA A 385 -5.62 9.62 -8.15
C ALA A 385 -7.06 9.81 -7.62
N MET A 386 -7.97 10.29 -8.47
CA MET A 386 -9.38 10.48 -8.12
C MET A 386 -10.09 9.15 -7.84
N LEU A 387 -9.90 8.15 -8.71
CA LEU A 387 -10.48 6.82 -8.50
C LEU A 387 -10.00 6.19 -7.20
N PHE A 388 -8.69 6.29 -6.92
CA PHE A 388 -8.12 5.79 -5.69
C PHE A 388 -8.65 6.53 -4.45
N SER A 389 -8.69 7.87 -4.48
CA SER A 389 -9.12 8.67 -3.32
C SER A 389 -10.59 8.46 -3.00
N GLU A 390 -11.45 8.36 -4.02
CA GLU A 390 -12.87 8.05 -3.85
C GLU A 390 -13.10 6.61 -3.39
N PHE A 391 -12.34 5.63 -3.91
CA PHE A 391 -12.40 4.25 -3.43
C PHE A 391 -12.03 4.16 -1.94
N LEU A 392 -10.95 4.84 -1.54
CA LEU A 392 -10.50 4.86 -0.15
C LEU A 392 -11.49 5.57 0.78
N PHE A 393 -12.16 6.62 0.29
CA PHE A 393 -13.25 7.27 1.01
C PHE A 393 -14.45 6.33 1.16
N LEU A 394 -14.86 5.60 0.11
CA LEU A 394 -15.92 4.59 0.17
C LEU A 394 -15.60 3.50 1.19
N LEU A 395 -14.37 2.98 1.18
CA LEU A 395 -13.92 1.96 2.13
C LEU A 395 -13.98 2.50 3.58
N THR A 396 -13.52 3.74 3.79
CA THR A 396 -13.60 4.43 5.09
C THR A 396 -15.05 4.52 5.56
N ARG A 397 -15.95 4.94 4.68
CA ARG A 397 -17.39 5.03 4.97
C ARG A 397 -17.98 3.66 5.34
N CYS A 398 -17.65 2.61 4.59
CA CYS A 398 -18.15 1.27 4.85
C CYS A 398 -17.72 0.73 6.22
N ILE A 399 -16.48 1.01 6.64
CA ILE A 399 -15.99 0.61 7.98
C ILE A 399 -16.75 1.37 9.08
N VAL A 400 -16.92 2.68 8.93
CA VAL A 400 -17.65 3.50 9.91
C VAL A 400 -19.12 3.10 10.02
N GLU A 401 -19.74 2.76 8.89
CA GLU A 401 -21.12 2.26 8.81
C GLU A 401 -21.27 0.79 9.23
N GLU A 402 -20.18 0.11 9.60
CA GLU A 402 -20.19 -1.30 9.99
C GLU A 402 -20.72 -2.24 8.89
N ARG A 403 -20.44 -1.90 7.62
CA ARG A 403 -20.78 -2.72 6.46
C ARG A 403 -19.79 -3.88 6.30
N TYR A 404 -19.83 -4.86 7.18
CA TYR A 404 -18.80 -5.90 7.28
C TYR A 404 -18.69 -6.75 6.00
N ILE A 405 -19.83 -7.10 5.40
CA ILE A 405 -19.85 -7.94 4.19
C ILE A 405 -19.26 -7.14 3.03
N THR A 406 -19.69 -5.88 2.86
CA THR A 406 -19.11 -4.98 1.87
C THR A 406 -17.60 -4.81 2.09
N CYS A 407 -17.15 -4.56 3.31
CA CYS A 407 -15.72 -4.40 3.62
C CYS A 407 -14.91 -5.65 3.26
N PHE A 408 -15.45 -6.83 3.53
CA PHE A 408 -14.84 -8.10 3.14
C PHE A 408 -14.62 -8.18 1.63
N PHE A 409 -15.62 -7.85 0.80
CA PHE A 409 -15.50 -7.89 -0.67
C PHE A 409 -14.75 -6.70 -1.28
N LEU A 410 -14.69 -5.54 -0.60
CA LEU A 410 -13.88 -4.41 -1.02
C LEU A 410 -12.37 -4.63 -0.76
N THR A 411 -12.00 -5.43 0.24
CA THR A 411 -10.58 -5.67 0.56
C THR A 411 -9.79 -6.30 -0.61
N PRO A 412 -10.32 -7.30 -1.33
CA PRO A 412 -9.70 -7.82 -2.55
C PRO A 412 -9.58 -6.84 -3.71
N ILE A 413 -10.37 -5.78 -3.73
CA ILE A 413 -10.34 -4.71 -4.74
C ILE A 413 -9.35 -3.62 -4.34
N PHE A 414 -9.28 -3.32 -3.04
CA PHE A 414 -8.33 -2.38 -2.47
C PHE A 414 -6.88 -2.75 -2.76
N TYR A 415 -6.57 -4.05 -2.76
CA TYR A 415 -5.21 -4.52 -3.05
C TYR A 415 -4.73 -4.13 -4.46
N PRO A 416 -5.45 -4.44 -5.57
CA PRO A 416 -5.16 -3.92 -6.91
C PRO A 416 -4.99 -2.40 -6.99
N PHE A 417 -5.89 -1.62 -6.37
CA PHE A 417 -5.75 -0.15 -6.32
C PHE A 417 -4.46 0.29 -5.62
N SER A 418 -4.13 -0.37 -4.51
CA SER A 418 -2.94 -0.07 -3.73
C SER A 418 -1.65 -0.40 -4.51
N ILE A 419 -1.63 -1.58 -5.12
CA ILE A 419 -0.50 -2.06 -5.91
C ILE A 419 -0.36 -1.27 -7.21
N PHE A 420 -1.45 -0.80 -7.83
CA PHE A 420 -1.38 0.11 -8.96
C PHE A 420 -0.65 1.40 -8.59
N LEU A 421 -1.02 2.09 -7.50
CA LEU A 421 -0.36 3.34 -7.11
C LEU A 421 1.09 3.18 -6.65
N VAL A 422 1.49 2.00 -6.18
CA VAL A 422 2.87 1.76 -5.72
C VAL A 422 3.75 1.15 -6.82
N SER A 423 3.21 0.25 -7.64
CA SER A 423 3.98 -0.56 -8.60
C SER A 423 3.52 -0.45 -10.06
N GLY A 424 2.47 0.33 -10.34
CA GLY A 424 1.96 0.54 -11.70
C GLY A 424 1.14 -0.60 -12.29
N MET A 425 0.75 -1.62 -11.52
CA MET A 425 0.09 -2.84 -12.05
C MET A 425 -1.31 -2.59 -12.66
N VAL A 426 -1.38 -2.07 -13.88
CA VAL A 426 -2.64 -1.68 -14.55
C VAL A 426 -3.43 -2.90 -15.05
N ASN A 427 -2.73 -3.97 -15.41
CA ASN A 427 -3.35 -5.18 -15.95
C ASN A 427 -4.28 -5.88 -14.94
N SER A 428 -4.14 -5.61 -13.63
CA SER A 428 -5.03 -6.16 -12.60
C SER A 428 -6.50 -5.77 -12.82
N PHE A 429 -6.78 -4.61 -13.42
CA PHE A 429 -8.15 -4.10 -13.58
C PHE A 429 -8.93 -4.77 -14.71
N ILE A 430 -8.26 -5.41 -15.66
CA ILE A 430 -8.91 -6.09 -16.79
C ILE A 430 -9.10 -7.59 -16.56
N GLN A 431 -8.52 -8.15 -15.51
CA GLN A 431 -8.65 -9.58 -15.21
C GLN A 431 -10.09 -9.93 -14.84
N LEU A 432 -10.60 -11.04 -15.38
CA LEU A 432 -11.95 -11.55 -15.06
C LEU A 432 -12.14 -11.75 -13.55
N THR A 433 -11.08 -12.19 -12.85
CA THR A 433 -11.10 -12.35 -11.39
C THR A 433 -11.34 -11.04 -10.65
N PHE A 434 -10.81 -9.92 -11.15
CA PHE A 434 -11.08 -8.59 -10.61
C PHE A 434 -12.52 -8.17 -10.87
N MET A 435 -13.02 -8.37 -12.09
CA MET A 435 -14.40 -8.04 -12.45
C MET A 435 -15.42 -8.82 -11.62
N ILE A 436 -15.16 -10.12 -11.35
CA ILE A 436 -16.00 -10.94 -10.46
C ILE A 436 -15.98 -10.39 -9.04
N LYS A 437 -14.80 -10.03 -8.50
CA LYS A 437 -14.66 -9.43 -7.16
C LYS A 437 -15.42 -8.10 -7.08
N LEU A 438 -15.33 -7.26 -8.11
CA LEU A 438 -16.04 -5.99 -8.21
C LEU A 438 -17.55 -6.20 -8.24
N ALA A 439 -18.06 -7.11 -9.08
CA ALA A 439 -19.48 -7.45 -9.13
C ALA A 439 -19.98 -7.98 -7.78
N ALA A 440 -19.21 -8.85 -7.12
CA ALA A 440 -19.53 -9.36 -5.78
C ALA A 440 -19.56 -8.25 -4.73
N ALA A 441 -18.63 -7.29 -4.78
CA ALA A 441 -18.62 -6.14 -3.87
C ALA A 441 -19.82 -5.21 -4.09
N VAL A 442 -20.19 -4.94 -5.34
CA VAL A 442 -21.39 -4.15 -5.67
C VAL A 442 -22.65 -4.87 -5.21
N PHE A 443 -22.76 -6.18 -5.46
CA PHE A 443 -23.88 -6.99 -5.00
C PHE A 443 -24.00 -6.98 -3.48
N ALA A 444 -22.88 -7.19 -2.76
CA ALA A 444 -22.82 -7.12 -1.31
C ALA A 444 -23.23 -5.74 -0.79
N TYR A 445 -22.76 -4.67 -1.43
CA TYR A 445 -23.12 -3.30 -1.06
C TYR A 445 -24.63 -3.05 -1.16
N VAL A 446 -25.25 -3.44 -2.27
CA VAL A 446 -26.69 -3.27 -2.50
C VAL A 446 -27.51 -4.14 -1.54
N LEU A 447 -27.09 -5.38 -1.30
CA LEU A 447 -27.78 -6.30 -0.40
C LEU A 447 -27.73 -5.81 1.05
N GLU A 448 -26.55 -5.39 1.51
CA GLU A 448 -26.36 -4.86 2.86
C GLU A 448 -27.12 -3.54 3.06
N ASP A 449 -27.20 -2.70 2.02
CA ASP A 449 -28.03 -1.49 2.03
C ASP A 449 -29.52 -1.81 2.20
N ARG A 450 -30.06 -2.70 1.35
CA ARG A 450 -31.47 -3.14 1.43
C ARG A 450 -31.79 -3.79 2.77
N TRP A 451 -30.89 -4.62 3.28
CA TRP A 451 -31.05 -5.25 4.58
C TRP A 451 -31.10 -4.20 5.71
N ARG A 452 -30.20 -3.22 5.71
CA ARG A 452 -30.23 -2.13 6.69
C ARG A 452 -31.51 -1.31 6.59
N TRP A 453 -31.96 -0.96 5.39
CA TRP A 453 -33.26 -0.30 5.18
C TRP A 453 -34.44 -1.11 5.75
N SER A 454 -34.45 -2.43 5.55
CA SER A 454 -35.48 -3.29 6.13
C SER A 454 -35.48 -3.27 7.66
N LEU A 455 -34.30 -3.24 8.31
CA LEU A 455 -34.20 -3.13 9.76
C LEU A 455 -34.71 -1.79 10.29
N ILE A 456 -34.43 -0.69 9.58
CA ILE A 456 -34.86 0.66 9.96
C ILE A 456 -36.39 0.76 9.88
N THR A 457 -36.97 0.35 8.75
CA THR A 457 -38.43 0.37 8.55
C THR A 457 -39.16 -0.55 9.52
N GLY A 458 -38.61 -1.74 9.80
CA GLY A 458 -39.16 -2.66 10.81
C GLY A 458 -39.05 -2.14 12.24
N ALA A 459 -37.97 -1.43 12.59
CA ALA A 459 -37.82 -0.82 13.92
C ALA A 459 -38.78 0.38 14.13
N ALA A 460 -39.01 1.18 13.09
CA ALA A 460 -39.96 2.29 13.12
C ALA A 460 -41.41 1.82 13.25
N SER A 461 -41.81 0.73 12.56
CA SER A 461 -43.16 0.18 12.67
C SER A 461 -43.47 -0.39 14.06
N VAL A 462 -42.46 -0.83 14.81
CA VAL A 462 -42.61 -1.32 16.19
C VAL A 462 -42.70 -0.19 17.22
N ARG A 463 -42.17 1.01 16.91
CA ARG A 463 -42.24 2.18 17.80
C ARG A 463 -43.44 3.11 17.55
N GLY A 464 -44.23 2.87 16.51
CA GLY A 464 -45.42 3.66 16.19
C GLY A 464 -45.11 5.08 15.69
N GLU A 465 -43.86 5.39 15.38
CA GLU A 465 -43.49 6.67 14.76
C GLU A 465 -43.64 6.55 13.24
N PRO A 466 -44.36 7.49 12.59
CA PRO A 466 -44.52 7.46 11.13
C PRO A 466 -43.16 7.65 10.46
N VAL A 467 -42.81 6.72 9.57
CA VAL A 467 -41.67 6.90 8.66
C VAL A 467 -42.04 8.01 7.68
N GLU A 468 -41.58 9.24 7.94
CA GLU A 468 -41.64 10.31 6.95
C GLU A 468 -40.86 9.85 5.71
N ARG A 469 -41.60 9.51 4.65
CA ARG A 469 -41.04 9.35 3.32
C ARG A 469 -40.64 10.73 2.82
N ASP A 470 -39.40 11.13 3.07
CA ASP A 470 -38.80 12.20 2.31
C ASP A 470 -38.62 11.72 0.86
N GLN A 471 -39.54 12.15 0.00
CA GLN A 471 -39.40 12.06 -1.45
C GLN A 471 -38.39 13.13 -1.90
N ARG A 472 -37.12 12.77 -2.09
CA ARG A 472 -36.20 13.47 -3.01
C ARG A 472 -35.23 12.51 -3.67
#